data_AF-A0A1J5P1Y6-F1
#
_entry.id   AF-A0A1J5P1Y6-F1
#
_cell.length_a   1.000
_cell.length_b   1.000
_cell.length_c   1.000
_cell.angle_alpha   90.00
_cell.angle_beta   90.00
_cell.angle_gamma   90.00
#
_symmetry.space_group_name_H-M   'P 1'
#
loop_
_entity.id
_entity.type
_entity.pdbx_description
1 polymer ?
#
loop_
_entity_poly.entity_id
_entity_poly.type
_entity_poly.pdbx_seq_one_letter_code
_entity_poly.pdbx_strand_id
1 'polypeptide(L)'
;MHMVMRVAPIGAFGGMANTISTFGLKTLKPLSILMGSVYLTSVFFIFGVLNLICYLYKISLWKYLVFIKEEILVVWGTSSSESVLLAMMDKMEKFGCSRSVVGLVIPAGYSFNLDGTTIYLSMSVIFLAQVFHIPLTLVQQLTIIAILMITSKGAAGVTGSGFIILTSTLAAI
;
A
#
# COMPACT_ATOMS: atom_id res chain seq x y z
N MET A 1 -13.20 -14.81 -6.16
CA MET A 1 -11.96 -14.44 -5.44
C MET A 1 -11.26 -15.63 -4.77
N HIS A 2 -11.92 -16.46 -3.96
CA HIS A 2 -11.25 -17.55 -3.23
C HIS A 2 -10.48 -18.57 -4.10
N MET A 3 -11.04 -18.94 -5.27
CA MET A 3 -10.36 -19.82 -6.23
C MET A 3 -9.18 -19.12 -6.93
N VAL A 4 -9.33 -17.84 -7.28
CA VAL A 4 -8.29 -16.99 -7.89
C VAL A 4 -7.08 -16.86 -6.95
N MET A 5 -7.29 -16.59 -5.66
CA MET A 5 -6.21 -16.52 -4.68
C MET A 5 -5.49 -17.86 -4.48
N ARG A 6 -6.20 -19.00 -4.57
CA ARG A 6 -5.57 -20.33 -4.46
C ARG A 6 -4.67 -20.65 -5.66
N VAL A 7 -5.02 -20.19 -6.86
CA VAL A 7 -4.21 -20.42 -8.07
C VAL A 7 -3.20 -19.30 -8.34
N ALA A 8 -3.31 -18.16 -7.64
CA ALA A 8 -2.42 -17.02 -7.78
C ALA A 8 -0.92 -17.37 -7.64
N PRO A 9 -0.49 -18.27 -6.73
CA PRO A 9 0.92 -18.67 -6.66
C PRO A 9 1.44 -19.30 -7.96
N ILE A 10 0.61 -20.11 -8.62
CA ILE A 10 0.97 -20.75 -9.89
C ILE A 10 1.04 -19.70 -11.01
N GLY A 11 0.07 -18.77 -11.04
CA GLY A 11 0.08 -17.65 -11.99
C GLY A 11 1.28 -16.72 -11.81
N ALA A 12 1.61 -16.37 -10.56
CA ALA A 12 2.79 -15.57 -10.24
C ALA A 12 4.09 -16.28 -10.61
N PHE A 13 4.18 -17.59 -10.33
CA PHE A 13 5.32 -18.39 -10.75
C PHE A 13 5.48 -18.40 -12.28
N GLY A 14 4.40 -18.65 -13.02
CA GLY A 14 4.40 -18.61 -14.49
C GLY A 14 4.79 -17.23 -15.04
N GLY A 15 4.25 -16.15 -14.48
CA GLY A 15 4.59 -14.79 -14.89
C GLY A 15 6.06 -14.44 -14.63
N MET A 16 6.59 -14.82 -13.48
CA MET A 16 8.00 -14.61 -13.13
C MET A 16 8.92 -15.48 -14.00
N ALA A 17 8.57 -16.76 -14.22
CA ALA A 17 9.33 -17.66 -15.08
C ALA A 17 9.39 -17.14 -16.53
N ASN A 18 8.27 -16.70 -17.09
CA ASN A 18 8.22 -16.12 -18.43
C ASN A 18 9.06 -14.83 -18.53
N THR A 19 8.98 -13.97 -17.52
CA THR A 19 9.74 -12.72 -17.46
C THR A 19 11.24 -12.99 -17.41
N ILE A 20 11.68 -13.92 -16.57
CA ILE A 20 13.10 -14.31 -16.45
C ILE A 20 13.58 -15.02 -17.72
N SER A 21 12.76 -15.87 -18.33
CA SER A 21 13.10 -16.56 -19.58
C SER A 21 13.25 -15.59 -20.76
N THR A 22 12.41 -14.56 -20.83
CA THR A 22 12.36 -13.63 -21.98
C THR A 22 13.41 -12.51 -21.86
N PHE A 23 13.54 -11.92 -20.66
CA PHE A 23 14.36 -10.73 -20.43
C PHE A 23 15.63 -11.02 -19.59
N GLY A 24 15.79 -12.27 -19.14
CA GLY A 24 16.91 -12.72 -18.32
C GLY A 24 16.83 -12.26 -16.86
N LEU A 25 17.83 -12.67 -16.06
CA LEU A 25 17.98 -12.27 -14.66
C LEU A 25 18.18 -10.76 -14.48
N LYS A 26 18.56 -10.04 -15.54
CA LYS A 26 18.70 -8.57 -15.54
C LYS A 26 17.40 -7.87 -15.15
N THR A 27 16.25 -8.50 -15.37
CA THR A 27 14.91 -7.98 -15.02
C THR A 27 14.64 -7.92 -13.53
N LEU A 28 15.36 -8.71 -12.73
CA LEU A 28 15.22 -8.67 -11.28
C LEU A 28 15.74 -7.36 -10.69
N LYS A 29 16.70 -6.70 -11.35
CA LYS A 29 17.27 -5.42 -10.89
C LYS A 29 16.24 -4.28 -10.89
N PRO A 30 15.52 -3.96 -12.00
CA PRO A 30 14.49 -2.92 -11.98
C PRO A 30 13.35 -3.25 -11.01
N LEU A 31 12.94 -4.52 -10.91
CA LEU A 31 11.93 -4.95 -9.93
C LEU A 31 12.39 -4.77 -8.48
N SER A 32 13.65 -5.09 -8.17
CA SER A 32 14.19 -4.89 -6.82
C SER A 32 14.38 -3.41 -6.49
N ILE A 33 14.72 -2.57 -7.46
CA ILE A 33 14.76 -1.10 -7.30
C ILE A 33 13.36 -0.55 -7.01
N LEU A 34 12.34 -1.04 -7.72
CA LEU A 34 10.94 -0.65 -7.44
C LEU A 34 10.55 -1.02 -6.01
N MET A 35 10.72 -2.28 -5.61
CA MET A 35 10.38 -2.74 -4.27
C MET A 35 11.19 -2.02 -3.18
N GLY A 36 12.49 -1.81 -3.42
CA GLY A 36 13.34 -1.03 -2.53
C GLY A 36 12.83 0.41 -2.37
N SER A 37 12.42 1.06 -3.46
CA SER A 37 11.87 2.42 -3.42
C SER A 37 10.54 2.50 -2.65
N VAL A 38 9.66 1.51 -2.83
CA VAL A 38 8.39 1.41 -2.08
C VAL A 38 8.64 1.25 -0.58
N TYR A 39 9.57 0.37 -0.18
CA TYR A 39 9.89 0.17 1.23
C TYR A 39 10.59 1.38 1.83
N LEU A 40 11.55 1.98 1.14
CA LEU A 40 12.22 3.20 1.59
C LEU A 40 11.23 4.35 1.80
N THR A 41 10.29 4.52 0.86
CA THR A 41 9.27 5.57 0.97
C THR A 41 8.29 5.28 2.09
N SER A 42 7.88 4.03 2.28
CA SER A 42 7.03 3.62 3.41
C SER A 42 7.71 3.88 4.76
N VAL A 43 9.01 3.53 4.88
CA VAL A 43 9.81 3.78 6.09
C VAL A 43 9.94 5.29 6.33
N PHE A 44 10.24 6.07 5.29
CA PHE A 44 10.29 7.53 5.38
C PHE A 44 8.95 8.13 5.81
N PHE A 45 7.84 7.62 5.28
CA PHE A 45 6.50 8.08 5.66
C PHE A 45 6.20 7.79 7.13
N ILE A 46 6.51 6.60 7.62
CA ILE A 46 6.28 6.22 9.03
C ILE A 46 7.20 7.01 9.97
N PHE A 47 8.52 6.97 9.76
CA PHE A 47 9.49 7.53 10.71
C PHE A 47 9.79 9.02 10.48
N GLY A 48 9.45 9.56 9.31
CA GLY A 48 9.55 10.98 9.00
C GLY A 48 8.21 11.68 9.26
N VAL A 49 7.20 11.37 8.44
CA VAL A 49 5.91 12.10 8.45
C VAL A 49 5.07 11.76 9.68
N LEU A 50 4.76 10.48 9.92
CA LEU A 50 3.92 10.10 11.07
C LEU A 50 4.63 10.38 12.40
N ASN A 51 5.95 10.17 12.47
CA ASN A 51 6.73 10.52 13.65
C ASN A 51 6.69 12.02 13.95
N LEU A 52 6.79 12.88 12.93
CA LEU A 52 6.65 14.32 13.09
C LEU A 52 5.26 14.68 13.63
N ILE A 53 4.21 14.07 13.09
CA ILE A 53 2.84 14.28 13.58
C ILE A 53 2.72 13.84 15.04
N CYS A 54 3.18 12.64 15.39
CA CYS A 54 3.18 12.15 16.77
C CYS A 54 3.95 13.09 17.70
N TYR A 55 5.10 13.61 17.28
CA TYR A 55 5.89 14.57 18.04
C TYR A 55 5.12 15.87 18.32
N LEU A 56 4.40 16.41 17.34
CA LEU A 56 3.56 17.61 17.51
C LEU A 56 2.47 17.41 18.57
N TYR A 57 1.90 16.20 18.64
CA TYR A 57 0.90 15.83 19.66
C TYR A 57 1.50 15.28 20.96
N LYS A 58 2.83 15.33 21.13
CA LYS A 58 3.56 14.80 22.30
C LYS A 58 3.34 13.30 22.55
N ILE A 59 3.08 12.54 21.48
CA ILE A 59 2.94 11.09 21.49
C ILE A 59 4.26 10.47 21.01
N SER A 60 4.73 9.43 21.69
CA SER A 60 5.91 8.68 21.24
C SER A 60 5.51 7.63 20.21
N LEU A 61 5.95 7.80 18.96
CA LEU A 61 5.74 6.81 17.89
C LEU A 61 6.30 5.44 18.28
N TRP A 62 7.49 5.40 18.90
CA TRP A 62 8.11 4.15 19.33
C TRP A 62 7.27 3.38 20.35
N LYS A 63 6.73 4.05 21.37
CA LYS A 63 5.83 3.42 22.34
C LYS A 63 4.57 2.88 21.67
N TYR A 64 4.03 3.63 20.71
CA TYR A 64 2.87 3.21 19.93
C TYR A 64 3.18 1.97 19.07
N LEU A 65 4.28 1.95 18.32
CA LEU A 65 4.68 0.81 17.50
C LEU A 65 4.93 -0.46 18.33
N VAL A 66 5.54 -0.33 19.53
CA VAL A 66 5.71 -1.46 20.45
C VAL A 66 4.37 -1.96 20.98
N PHE A 67 3.41 -1.06 21.22
CA PHE A 67 2.08 -1.41 21.69
C PHE A 67 1.28 -2.22 20.64
N ILE A 68 1.37 -1.84 19.36
CA ILE A 68 0.68 -2.52 18.24
C ILE A 68 1.53 -3.58 17.52
N LYS A 69 2.63 -4.04 18.13
CA LYS A 69 3.59 -4.96 17.47
C LYS A 69 2.96 -6.27 17.00
N GLU A 70 1.97 -6.77 17.75
CA GLU A 70 1.28 -8.03 17.45
C GLU A 70 0.45 -7.89 16.17
N GLU A 71 -0.27 -6.79 16.05
CA GLU A 71 -1.09 -6.48 14.88
C GLU A 71 -0.21 -6.27 13.65
N ILE A 72 0.94 -5.60 13.80
CA ILE A 72 1.91 -5.44 12.72
C ILE A 72 2.40 -6.83 12.23
N LEU A 73 2.74 -7.74 13.15
CA LEU A 73 3.18 -9.09 12.81
C LEU A 73 2.08 -9.92 12.14
N VAL A 74 0.83 -9.81 12.63
CA VAL A 74 -0.31 -10.49 12.02
C VAL A 74 -0.55 -9.98 10.61
N VAL A 75 -0.61 -8.66 10.39
CA VAL A 75 -0.81 -8.07 9.06
C VAL A 75 0.33 -8.45 8.11
N TRP A 76 1.57 -8.48 8.60
CA TRP A 76 2.71 -8.91 7.82
C TRP A 76 2.61 -10.39 7.40
N GLY A 77 2.13 -11.26 8.31
CA GLY A 77 1.94 -12.68 8.03
C GLY A 77 0.72 -12.99 7.15
N THR A 78 -0.39 -12.27 7.33
CA THR A 78 -1.64 -12.52 6.60
C THR A 78 -1.75 -11.71 5.31
N SER A 79 -0.91 -10.69 5.13
CA SER A 79 -1.03 -9.68 4.06
C SER A 79 -2.43 -9.03 4.00
N SER A 80 -3.14 -9.01 5.13
CA SER A 80 -4.49 -8.44 5.24
C SER A 80 -4.62 -7.60 6.50
N SER A 81 -4.89 -6.32 6.31
CA SER A 81 -5.21 -5.39 7.40
C SER A 81 -6.54 -5.74 8.08
N GLU A 82 -7.44 -6.44 7.37
CA GLU A 82 -8.81 -6.77 7.82
C GLU A 82 -8.76 -7.71 9.03
N SER A 83 -7.72 -8.56 9.06
CA SER A 83 -7.48 -9.55 10.11
C SER A 83 -7.29 -8.95 11.50
N VAL A 84 -6.92 -7.67 11.61
CA VAL A 84 -6.61 -7.01 12.88
C VAL A 84 -7.58 -5.88 13.25
N LEU A 85 -8.63 -5.65 12.46
CA LEU A 85 -9.53 -4.51 12.65
C LEU A 85 -10.14 -4.48 14.06
N LEU A 86 -10.72 -5.59 14.50
CA LEU A 86 -11.35 -5.70 15.82
C LEU A 86 -10.32 -5.63 16.96
N ALA A 87 -9.16 -6.26 16.78
CA ALA A 87 -8.07 -6.22 17.76
C ALA A 87 -7.54 -4.79 17.95
N MET A 88 -7.39 -4.04 16.86
CA MET A 88 -6.99 -2.63 16.90
C MET A 88 -8.00 -1.76 17.64
N MET A 89 -9.31 -1.98 17.45
CA MET A 89 -10.34 -1.24 18.18
C MET A 89 -10.24 -1.46 19.68
N ASP A 90 -10.16 -2.71 20.13
CA ASP A 90 -10.00 -3.04 21.56
C ASP A 90 -8.68 -2.48 22.15
N LYS A 91 -7.56 -2.60 21.42
CA LYS A 91 -6.28 -2.03 21.87
C LYS A 91 -6.32 -0.51 21.98
N MET A 92 -6.96 0.19 21.05
CA MET A 92 -7.04 1.65 21.11
C MET A 92 -7.93 2.13 22.25
N GLU A 93 -9.01 1.43 22.58
CA GLU A 93 -9.80 1.73 23.78
C GLU A 93 -8.96 1.54 25.06
N LYS A 94 -8.19 0.44 25.15
CA LYS A 94 -7.25 0.18 26.26
C LYS A 94 -6.10 1.17 26.33
N PHE A 95 -5.70 1.75 25.20
CA PHE A 95 -4.69 2.81 25.13
C PHE A 95 -5.19 4.14 25.71
N GLY A 96 -6.50 4.28 25.90
CA GLY A 96 -7.15 5.46 26.48
C GLY A 96 -7.99 6.28 25.50
N CYS A 97 -8.18 5.81 24.27
CA CYS A 97 -9.07 6.46 23.30
C CYS A 97 -10.54 6.22 23.68
N SER A 98 -11.40 7.22 23.51
CA SER A 98 -12.83 7.03 23.78
C SER A 98 -13.46 6.10 22.74
N ARG A 99 -14.41 5.27 23.20
CA ARG A 99 -15.12 4.30 22.36
C ARG A 99 -15.77 4.95 21.13
N SER A 100 -16.32 6.15 21.29
CA SER A 100 -16.92 6.90 20.17
C SER A 100 -15.89 7.30 19.11
N VAL A 101 -14.67 7.67 19.51
CA VAL A 101 -13.60 8.03 18.56
C VAL A 101 -13.07 6.76 17.88
N VAL A 102 -12.82 5.70 18.63
CA VAL A 102 -12.36 4.41 18.08
C VAL A 102 -13.36 3.84 17.09
N GLY A 103 -14.64 3.83 17.45
CA GLY A 103 -15.73 3.28 16.64
C GLY A 103 -15.94 3.99 15.29
N LEU A 104 -15.47 5.23 15.14
CA LEU A 104 -15.56 5.97 13.89
C LEU A 104 -14.21 5.98 13.13
N VAL A 105 -13.13 6.33 13.82
CA VAL A 105 -11.83 6.62 13.19
C VAL A 105 -11.16 5.35 12.67
N ILE A 106 -11.21 4.24 13.41
CA ILE A 106 -10.54 3.00 12.95
C ILE A 106 -11.27 2.38 11.74
N PRO A 107 -12.60 2.18 11.76
CA PRO A 107 -13.30 1.66 10.59
C PRO A 107 -13.21 2.61 9.38
N ALA A 108 -13.33 3.92 9.58
CA ALA A 108 -13.19 4.88 8.48
C ALA A 108 -11.76 4.87 7.93
N GLY A 109 -10.73 4.86 8.79
CA GLY A 109 -9.34 4.77 8.37
C GLY A 109 -9.04 3.48 7.60
N TYR A 110 -9.65 2.36 8.00
CA TYR A 110 -9.50 1.09 7.30
C TYR A 110 -9.87 1.18 5.81
N SER A 111 -10.99 1.84 5.50
CA SER A 111 -11.47 2.00 4.12
C SER A 111 -10.84 3.19 3.40
N PHE A 112 -10.66 4.32 4.09
CA PHE A 112 -10.29 5.59 3.45
C PHE A 112 -8.80 5.96 3.56
N ASN A 113 -8.00 5.23 4.35
CA ASN A 113 -6.59 5.54 4.58
C ASN A 113 -5.65 4.44 4.04
N LEU A 114 -5.72 4.20 2.73
CA LEU A 114 -4.91 3.20 2.02
C LEU A 114 -3.55 3.76 1.56
N ASP A 115 -2.81 4.42 2.45
CA ASP A 115 -1.56 5.12 2.10
C ASP A 115 -0.50 4.20 1.48
N GLY A 116 -0.29 3.02 2.08
CA GLY A 116 0.67 2.04 1.55
C GLY A 116 0.31 1.55 0.15
N THR A 117 -0.97 1.32 -0.10
CA THR A 117 -1.48 0.95 -1.44
C THR A 117 -1.26 2.09 -2.43
N THR A 118 -1.52 3.34 -2.03
CA THR A 118 -1.34 4.51 -2.90
C THR A 118 0.14 4.73 -3.25
N ILE A 119 1.06 4.55 -2.30
CA ILE A 119 2.52 4.59 -2.55
C ILE A 119 2.90 3.51 -3.57
N TYR A 120 2.47 2.27 -3.34
CA TYR A 120 2.78 1.15 -4.22
C TYR A 120 2.23 1.35 -5.63
N LEU A 121 0.95 1.71 -5.77
CA LEU A 121 0.30 1.89 -7.08
C LEU A 121 0.93 3.05 -7.85
N SER A 122 1.17 4.19 -7.21
CA SER A 122 1.76 5.36 -7.85
C SER A 122 3.16 5.05 -8.42
N MET A 123 4.01 4.39 -7.63
CA MET A 123 5.33 3.98 -8.09
C MET A 123 5.26 2.91 -9.18
N SER A 124 4.31 1.99 -9.08
CA SER A 124 4.11 0.97 -10.11
C SER A 124 3.73 1.57 -11.46
N VAL A 125 2.90 2.63 -11.49
CA VAL A 125 2.55 3.32 -12.75
C VAL A 125 3.79 3.92 -13.39
N ILE A 126 4.59 4.65 -12.59
CA ILE A 126 5.80 5.32 -13.06
C ILE A 126 6.82 4.27 -13.54
N PHE A 127 6.96 3.17 -12.82
CA PHE A 127 7.82 2.06 -13.20
C PHE A 127 7.42 1.45 -14.54
N LEU A 128 6.13 1.18 -14.75
CA LEU A 128 5.64 0.65 -16.02
C LEU A 128 5.91 1.64 -17.17
N ALA A 129 5.66 2.92 -16.95
CA ALA A 129 5.97 3.95 -17.94
C ALA A 129 7.48 3.97 -18.29
N GLN A 130 8.36 3.82 -17.30
CA GLN A 130 9.80 3.73 -17.52
C GLN A 130 10.21 2.45 -18.29
N VAL A 131 9.62 1.30 -17.99
CA VAL A 131 9.88 0.02 -18.66
C VAL A 131 9.43 0.05 -20.12
N PHE A 132 8.29 0.69 -20.41
CA PHE A 132 7.76 0.84 -21.77
C PHE A 132 8.28 2.08 -22.51
N HIS A 133 9.25 2.79 -21.94
CA HIS A 133 9.82 4.02 -22.51
C HIS A 133 8.78 5.10 -22.86
N ILE A 134 7.72 5.21 -22.05
CA ILE A 134 6.71 6.25 -22.18
C ILE A 134 7.19 7.49 -21.42
N PRO A 135 7.50 8.60 -22.11
CA PRO A 135 7.93 9.82 -21.44
C PRO A 135 6.75 10.44 -20.70
N LEU A 136 6.83 10.52 -19.38
CA LEU A 136 5.85 11.22 -18.55
C LEU A 136 6.42 12.56 -18.09
N THR A 137 5.74 13.64 -18.46
CA THR A 137 6.02 14.97 -17.93
C THR A 137 5.70 15.04 -16.44
N LEU A 138 6.31 15.98 -15.71
CA LEU A 138 6.05 16.18 -14.28
C LEU A 138 4.57 16.47 -13.99
N VAL A 139 3.89 17.20 -14.89
CA VAL A 139 2.45 17.45 -14.80
C VAL A 139 1.66 16.14 -14.87
N GLN A 140 1.96 15.26 -15.82
CA GLN A 140 1.29 13.95 -15.93
C GLN A 140 1.56 13.07 -14.70
N GLN A 141 2.79 13.07 -14.17
CA GLN A 141 3.11 12.33 -12.95
C GLN A 141 2.29 12.82 -11.76
N LEU A 142 2.17 14.13 -11.56
CA LEU A 142 1.35 14.71 -10.49
C LEU A 142 -0.14 14.42 -10.70
N THR A 143 -0.64 14.48 -11.94
CA THR A 143 -2.02 14.14 -12.28
C THR A 143 -2.33 12.68 -11.97
N ILE A 144 -1.44 11.74 -12.33
CA ILE A 144 -1.58 10.31 -12.01
C ILE A 144 -1.65 10.13 -10.49
N ILE A 145 -0.75 10.75 -9.73
CA ILE A 145 -0.75 10.67 -8.26
C ILE A 145 -2.07 11.24 -7.69
N ALA A 146 -2.56 12.36 -8.21
CA ALA A 146 -3.83 12.96 -7.77
C ALA A 146 -5.03 12.04 -8.04
N ILE A 147 -5.11 11.46 -9.24
CA ILE A 147 -6.14 10.48 -9.60
C ILE A 147 -6.06 9.26 -8.69
N LEU A 148 -4.87 8.73 -8.42
CA LEU A 148 -4.66 7.59 -7.53
C LEU A 148 -5.03 7.91 -6.07
N MET A 149 -4.75 9.12 -5.59
CA MET A 149 -5.18 9.56 -4.26
C MET A 149 -6.71 9.65 -4.12
N ILE A 150 -7.42 10.07 -5.17
CA ILE A 150 -8.88 10.14 -5.16
C ILE A 150 -9.49 8.74 -5.28
N THR A 151 -9.01 7.94 -6.23
CA THR A 151 -9.55 6.61 -6.54
C THR A 151 -9.22 5.58 -5.47
N SER A 152 -8.08 5.67 -4.78
CA SER A 152 -7.74 4.79 -3.66
C SER A 152 -8.78 4.84 -2.53
N LYS A 153 -9.36 6.02 -2.28
CA LYS A 153 -10.40 6.22 -1.27
C LYS A 153 -11.76 5.60 -1.64
N GLY A 154 -12.00 5.36 -2.94
CA GLY A 154 -13.18 4.67 -3.45
C GLY A 154 -12.98 3.16 -3.69
N ALA A 155 -11.73 2.67 -3.60
CA ALA A 155 -11.35 1.29 -3.91
C ALA A 155 -11.44 0.33 -2.70
N ALA A 156 -11.96 0.80 -1.57
CA ALA A 156 -12.21 0.01 -0.37
C ALA A 156 -13.18 -1.15 -0.68
N GLY A 157 -12.64 -2.31 -1.06
CA GLY A 157 -13.41 -3.55 -1.15
C GLY A 157 -13.05 -4.55 -2.25
N VAL A 158 -12.10 -4.27 -3.15
CA VAL A 158 -11.81 -5.22 -4.25
C VAL A 158 -10.31 -5.47 -4.43
N THR A 159 -9.85 -6.65 -3.99
CA THR A 159 -8.55 -7.21 -4.40
C THR A 159 -8.50 -7.33 -5.93
N GLY A 160 -7.51 -6.68 -6.57
CA GLY A 160 -7.41 -6.58 -8.03
C GLY A 160 -7.82 -5.23 -8.62
N SER A 161 -8.31 -4.29 -7.81
CA SER A 161 -8.62 -2.91 -8.26
C SER A 161 -7.40 -2.17 -8.81
N GLY A 162 -6.18 -2.48 -8.35
CA GLY A 162 -4.96 -1.86 -8.84
C GLY A 162 -4.76 -1.96 -10.36
N PHE A 163 -5.09 -3.10 -10.97
CA PHE A 163 -4.98 -3.29 -12.42
C PHE A 163 -6.09 -2.53 -13.18
N ILE A 164 -7.30 -2.48 -12.63
CA ILE A 164 -8.43 -1.72 -13.19
C ILE A 164 -8.15 -0.22 -13.09
N ILE A 165 -7.72 0.27 -11.94
CA ILE A 165 -7.35 1.67 -11.72
C ILE A 165 -6.18 2.07 -12.62
N LEU A 166 -5.16 1.21 -12.76
CA LEU A 166 -4.07 1.40 -13.74
C LEU A 166 -4.60 1.54 -15.16
N THR A 167 -5.45 0.60 -15.61
CA THR A 167 -6.01 0.60 -16.96
C THR A 167 -6.92 1.81 -17.20
N SER A 168 -7.75 2.17 -16.23
CA SER A 168 -8.63 3.34 -16.26
C SER A 168 -7.84 4.65 -16.24
N THR A 169 -6.74 4.73 -15.49
CA THR A 169 -5.88 5.93 -15.45
C THR A 169 -5.10 6.09 -16.75
N LEU A 170 -4.61 4.99 -17.34
CA LEU A 170 -3.96 4.99 -18.66
C LEU A 170 -4.92 5.29 -19.80
N ALA A 171 -6.21 4.94 -19.68
CA ALA A 171 -7.23 5.25 -20.68
C ALA A 171 -7.81 6.67 -20.55
N ALA A 172 -7.66 7.31 -19.39
CA ALA A 172 -8.14 8.66 -19.12
C ALA A 172 -7.16 9.77 -19.57
N ILE A 173 -5.96 9.39 -20.00
CA ILE A 173 -4.89 10.27 -20.51
C ILE A 173 -4.55 9.81 -21.92
#